data_AF-A0AA89BQW7-F1
#
_entry.id   AF-A0AA89BQW7-F1
#
_cell.length_a   1.000
_cell.length_b   1.000
_cell.length_c   1.000
_cell.angle_alpha   90.00
_cell.angle_beta   90.00
_cell.angle_gamma   90.00
#
_symmetry.space_group_name_H-M   'P 1'
#
loop_
_entity.id
_entity.type
_entity.pdbx_description
1 polymer ?
#
loop_
_entity_poly.entity_id
_entity_poly.type
_entity_poly.pdbx_seq_one_letter_code
_entity_poly.pdbx_strand_id
1 'polypeptide(L)'
;MSLRRSVSLRQQFIKFPTGQQVSDTKNSFFRVAGFPNVLGCVDGTHIPIMRPKENEVDFVNRKSFHSLNCQMCCDSNFKITSCVATWPGSVHDSRIFRSSALCLQFENGDHDGFLLGDSGYCCRSFLLTPFLNAGSPAEQRYNDSLCRTRVIIEQTFGIFKKRRFQCLQKGLATDPKMASIYIVASVVLHNYGIERRDIIDIDRQQPAPQPSFQTPPNQQIANDGARMRKHIVDTFFSS
;
A
#
# COMPACT_ATOMS: atom_id res chain seq x y z
N MET A 1 -17.17 -10.05 -21.89
CA MET A 1 -17.45 -9.35 -20.61
C MET A 1 -17.35 -7.85 -20.85
N SER A 2 -18.46 -7.09 -20.81
CA SER A 2 -18.45 -5.64 -21.11
C SER A 2 -17.64 -4.84 -20.10
N LEU A 3 -16.83 -3.88 -20.57
CA LEU A 3 -15.97 -2.97 -19.77
C LEU A 3 -16.73 -2.28 -18.62
N ARG A 4 -18.04 -2.08 -18.76
CA ARG A 4 -18.88 -1.47 -17.71
C ARG A 4 -19.02 -2.36 -16.46
N ARG A 5 -19.08 -3.69 -16.62
CA ARG A 5 -19.19 -4.62 -15.49
C ARG A 5 -17.86 -4.73 -14.72
N SER A 6 -16.72 -4.67 -15.40
CA SER A 6 -15.41 -4.72 -14.73
C SER A 6 -15.13 -3.48 -13.90
N VAL A 7 -15.55 -2.29 -14.35
CA VAL A 7 -15.46 -1.04 -13.57
C VAL A 7 -16.36 -1.09 -12.33
N SER A 8 -17.58 -1.61 -12.46
CA SER A 8 -18.52 -1.78 -11.33
C SER A 8 -17.97 -2.70 -10.24
N LEU A 9 -17.34 -3.83 -10.62
CA LEU A 9 -16.76 -4.77 -9.66
C LEU A 9 -15.49 -4.20 -9.00
N ARG A 10 -14.65 -3.48 -9.74
CA ARG A 10 -13.51 -2.74 -9.18
C ARG A 10 -13.97 -1.81 -8.06
N GLN A 11 -14.99 -0.99 -8.34
CA GLN A 11 -15.52 -0.04 -7.36
C GLN A 11 -16.14 -0.76 -6.16
N GLN A 12 -16.67 -1.97 -6.32
CA GLN A 12 -17.24 -2.74 -5.22
C GLN A 12 -16.19 -3.32 -4.27
N PHE A 13 -15.12 -3.90 -4.81
CA PHE A 13 -14.15 -4.69 -4.03
C PHE A 13 -12.87 -3.95 -3.69
N ILE A 14 -12.46 -2.94 -4.48
CA ILE A 14 -11.27 -2.12 -4.23
C ILE A 14 -11.75 -0.76 -3.72
N LYS A 15 -11.90 -0.66 -2.40
CA LYS A 15 -12.35 0.54 -1.69
C LYS A 15 -11.40 0.85 -0.55
N PHE A 16 -11.12 2.13 -0.37
CA PHE A 16 -10.46 2.64 0.82
C PHE A 16 -11.47 2.72 1.98
N PRO A 17 -11.07 2.48 3.24
CA PRO A 17 -11.97 2.56 4.39
C PRO A 17 -12.66 3.93 4.48
N THR A 18 -13.95 3.93 4.81
CA THR A 18 -14.77 5.15 5.00
C THR A 18 -15.69 4.99 6.21
N GLY A 19 -16.11 6.11 6.81
CA GLY A 19 -17.02 6.10 7.97
C GLY A 19 -16.46 5.25 9.13
N GLN A 20 -17.28 4.34 9.66
CA GLN A 20 -16.89 3.50 10.80
C GLN A 20 -15.67 2.60 10.52
N GLN A 21 -15.44 2.21 9.26
CA GLN A 21 -14.32 1.34 8.88
C GLN A 21 -12.96 2.00 9.16
N VAL A 22 -12.89 3.34 9.14
CA VAL A 22 -11.66 4.10 9.41
C VAL A 22 -11.12 3.78 10.81
N SER A 23 -11.98 3.83 11.82
CA SER A 23 -11.61 3.52 13.21
C SER A 23 -11.18 2.06 13.37
N ASP A 24 -11.88 1.13 12.72
CA ASP A 24 -11.54 -0.29 12.76
C ASP A 24 -10.18 -0.56 12.11
N THR A 25 -9.88 0.09 10.98
CA THR A 25 -8.58 0.01 10.30
C THR A 25 -7.47 0.58 11.17
N LYS A 26 -7.65 1.77 11.76
CA LYS A 26 -6.67 2.38 12.69
C LYS A 26 -6.35 1.44 13.85
N ASN A 27 -7.39 0.89 14.50
CA ASN A 27 -7.23 -0.06 15.60
C ASN A 27 -6.53 -1.35 15.18
N SER A 28 -6.85 -1.88 14.00
CA SER A 28 -6.26 -3.13 13.52
C SER A 28 -4.80 -2.96 13.16
N PHE A 29 -4.40 -1.85 12.53
CA PHE A 29 -2.99 -1.55 12.31
C PHE A 29 -2.22 -1.26 13.60
N PHE A 30 -2.82 -0.54 14.54
CA PHE A 30 -2.19 -0.25 15.83
C PHE A 30 -1.82 -1.56 16.56
N ARG A 31 -2.64 -2.61 16.45
CA ARG A 31 -2.35 -3.94 17.01
C ARG A 31 -1.17 -4.66 16.35
N VAL A 32 -0.71 -4.24 15.17
CA VAL A 32 0.39 -4.91 14.45
C VAL A 32 1.73 -4.61 15.11
N ALA A 33 2.03 -3.33 15.29
CA ALA A 33 3.31 -2.89 15.85
C ALA A 33 3.23 -1.57 16.63
N GLY A 34 2.04 -1.15 17.07
CA GLY A 34 1.83 0.06 17.85
C GLY A 34 1.88 1.37 17.06
N PHE A 35 1.89 1.33 15.72
CA PHE A 35 1.95 2.56 14.92
C PHE A 35 0.58 3.27 14.91
N PRO A 36 0.47 4.54 15.32
CA PRO A 36 -0.81 5.22 15.49
C PRO A 36 -1.44 5.66 14.15
N ASN A 37 -2.79 5.62 14.09
CA ASN A 37 -3.63 6.19 13.03
C ASN A 37 -3.32 5.75 11.59
N VAL A 38 -2.78 4.54 11.39
CA VAL A 38 -2.52 4.00 10.05
C VAL A 38 -3.82 3.57 9.38
N LEU A 39 -3.99 3.95 8.11
CA LEU A 39 -5.11 3.55 7.24
C LEU A 39 -4.69 2.57 6.15
N GLY A 40 -3.39 2.47 5.86
CA GLY A 40 -2.88 1.52 4.89
C GLY A 40 -1.38 1.55 4.72
N CYS A 41 -0.82 0.46 4.21
CA CYS A 41 0.56 0.38 3.76
C CYS A 41 0.59 0.45 2.23
N VAL A 42 1.48 1.27 1.66
CA VAL A 42 1.61 1.48 0.21
C VAL A 42 2.97 1.00 -0.26
N ASP A 43 2.97 0.28 -1.38
CA ASP A 43 4.20 -0.15 -2.03
C ASP A 43 4.01 -0.47 -3.52
N GLY A 44 5.10 -0.50 -4.26
CA GLY A 44 5.17 -0.92 -5.66
C GLY A 44 5.46 -2.42 -5.82
N THR A 45 4.93 -3.02 -6.87
CA THR A 45 5.31 -4.36 -7.29
C THR A 45 5.36 -4.48 -8.81
N HIS A 46 6.42 -5.09 -9.32
CA HIS A 46 6.57 -5.36 -10.73
C HIS A 46 5.83 -6.66 -11.11
N ILE A 47 4.95 -6.57 -12.11
CA ILE A 47 4.32 -7.71 -12.76
C ILE A 47 4.99 -7.91 -14.12
N PRO A 48 5.69 -9.04 -14.36
CA PRO A 48 6.33 -9.28 -15.64
C PRO A 48 5.30 -9.38 -16.76
N ILE A 49 5.63 -8.81 -17.92
CA ILE A 49 4.80 -8.85 -19.12
C ILE A 49 5.63 -9.31 -20.32
N MET A 50 4.96 -9.71 -21.39
CA MET A 50 5.62 -9.90 -22.68
C MET A 50 6.22 -8.59 -23.17
N ARG A 51 7.34 -8.67 -23.91
CA ARG A 51 7.97 -7.53 -24.56
C ARG A 51 6.91 -6.71 -25.34
N PRO A 52 6.69 -5.43 -24.98
CA PRO A 52 5.78 -4.56 -25.71
C PRO A 52 6.29 -4.29 -27.12
N LYS A 53 5.38 -4.09 -28.08
CA LYS A 53 5.73 -3.72 -29.45
C LYS A 53 6.03 -2.21 -29.60
N GLU A 54 5.42 -1.40 -28.75
CA GLU A 54 5.53 0.05 -28.74
C GLU A 54 6.20 0.50 -27.45
N ASN A 55 7.09 1.50 -27.53
CA ASN A 55 7.79 2.11 -26.39
C ASN A 55 8.39 1.07 -25.41
N GLU A 56 8.96 0.00 -25.96
CA GLU A 56 9.44 -1.18 -25.24
C GLU A 56 10.38 -0.83 -24.07
N VAL A 57 11.27 0.15 -24.28
CA VAL A 57 12.26 0.62 -23.31
C VAL A 57 11.61 1.14 -22.03
N ASP A 58 10.44 1.78 -22.14
CA ASP A 58 9.73 2.32 -20.97
C ASP A 58 9.30 1.21 -20.00
N PHE A 59 9.12 -0.01 -20.49
CA PHE A 59 8.65 -1.14 -19.69
C PHE A 59 9.80 -1.92 -19.04
N VAL A 60 11.05 -1.61 -19.37
CA VAL A 60 12.23 -2.22 -18.76
C VAL A 60 12.43 -1.64 -17.36
N ASN A 61 12.40 -2.50 -16.34
CA ASN A 61 12.64 -2.08 -14.95
C ASN A 61 14.12 -2.12 -14.57
N ARG A 62 14.43 -1.74 -13.32
CA ARG A 62 15.80 -1.75 -12.75
C ARG A 62 16.45 -3.14 -12.69
N LYS A 63 15.69 -4.22 -12.89
CA LYS A 63 16.15 -5.62 -12.94
C LYS A 63 16.23 -6.14 -14.38
N SER A 64 16.20 -5.25 -15.37
CA SER A 64 16.38 -5.55 -16.79
C SER A 64 15.35 -6.51 -17.39
N PHE A 65 14.09 -6.45 -16.93
CA PHE A 65 12.98 -7.18 -17.55
C PHE A 65 11.74 -6.29 -17.77
N HIS A 66 10.91 -6.67 -18.75
CA HIS A 66 9.66 -5.96 -19.07
C HIS A 66 8.60 -6.19 -18.00
N SER A 67 8.06 -5.10 -17.46
CA SER A 67 7.03 -5.18 -16.44
C SER A 67 6.07 -4.01 -16.48
N LEU A 68 4.88 -4.22 -15.91
CA LEU A 68 4.08 -3.14 -15.36
C LEU A 68 4.51 -2.91 -13.91
N ASN A 69 4.77 -1.65 -13.56
CA ASN A 69 4.92 -1.28 -12.17
C ASN A 69 3.52 -0.97 -11.59
N CYS A 70 3.12 -1.75 -10.59
CA CYS A 70 1.82 -1.67 -9.97
C CYS A 70 1.97 -1.14 -8.54
N GLN A 71 1.40 0.03 -8.25
CA GLN A 71 1.32 0.54 -6.87
C GLN A 71 0.02 0.06 -6.24
N MET A 72 0.10 -0.46 -5.03
CA MET A 72 -1.06 -0.91 -4.28
C MET A 72 -1.00 -0.41 -2.84
N CYS A 73 -2.18 -0.20 -2.27
CA CYS A 73 -2.37 -0.01 -0.84
C CYS A 73 -3.13 -1.20 -0.27
N CYS A 74 -2.78 -1.65 0.93
CA CYS A 74 -3.53 -2.69 1.63
C CYS A 74 -3.87 -2.29 3.07
N ASP A 75 -4.92 -2.91 3.61
CA ASP A 75 -5.23 -2.87 5.05
C ASP A 75 -4.46 -3.96 5.82
N SER A 76 -4.67 -4.01 7.15
CA SER A 76 -4.04 -4.99 8.04
C SER A 76 -4.52 -6.43 7.84
N ASN A 77 -5.61 -6.64 7.08
CA ASN A 77 -6.16 -7.95 6.75
C ASN A 77 -5.75 -8.41 5.34
N PHE A 78 -4.73 -7.79 4.76
CA PHE A 78 -4.20 -8.07 3.43
C PHE A 78 -5.20 -7.76 2.29
N LYS A 79 -6.28 -7.01 2.57
CA LYS A 79 -7.21 -6.56 1.53
C LYS A 79 -6.58 -5.38 0.80
N ILE A 80 -6.57 -5.43 -0.52
CA ILE A 80 -5.99 -4.37 -1.36
C ILE A 80 -7.04 -3.27 -1.52
N THR A 81 -6.83 -2.12 -0.90
CA THR A 81 -7.78 -1.00 -0.83
C THR A 81 -7.59 0.02 -1.95
N SER A 82 -6.42 0.01 -2.60
CA SER A 82 -6.12 0.82 -3.79
C SER A 82 -5.17 0.08 -4.72
N CYS A 83 -5.31 0.27 -6.03
CA CYS A 83 -4.48 -0.38 -7.04
C CYS A 83 -4.34 0.49 -8.30
N VAL A 84 -3.10 0.84 -8.66
CA VAL A 84 -2.74 1.49 -9.91
C VAL A 84 -1.81 0.56 -10.68
N ALA A 85 -2.26 0.01 -11.82
CA ALA A 85 -1.58 -1.06 -12.55
C ALA A 85 -1.35 -0.74 -14.04
N THR A 86 -1.16 0.53 -14.37
CA THR A 86 -1.07 1.02 -15.75
C THR A 86 0.30 1.60 -16.11
N TRP A 87 1.26 1.61 -15.18
CA TRP A 87 2.52 2.30 -15.38
C TRP A 87 3.61 1.37 -15.93
N PRO A 88 4.44 1.88 -16.87
CA PRO A 88 5.60 1.14 -17.35
C PRO A 88 6.61 0.82 -16.23
N GLY A 89 7.35 -0.28 -16.40
CA GLY A 89 8.32 -0.79 -15.42
C GLY A 89 9.48 0.15 -15.08
N SER A 90 9.79 1.14 -15.91
CA SER A 90 10.81 2.15 -15.62
C SER A 90 10.38 3.19 -14.59
N VAL A 91 9.06 3.36 -14.39
CA VAL A 91 8.49 4.45 -13.58
C VAL A 91 8.61 4.14 -12.09
N HIS A 92 9.08 5.12 -11.30
CA HIS A 92 9.22 4.98 -9.85
C HIS A 92 7.90 5.09 -9.10
N ASP A 93 7.79 4.34 -8.00
CA ASP A 93 6.60 4.23 -7.17
C ASP A 93 6.08 5.58 -6.66
N SER A 94 7.01 6.48 -6.28
CA SER A 94 6.68 7.83 -5.85
C SER A 94 5.93 8.64 -6.91
N ARG A 95 6.28 8.47 -8.19
CA ARG A 95 5.58 9.12 -9.32
C ARG A 95 4.20 8.51 -9.54
N ILE A 96 4.09 7.18 -9.42
CA ILE A 96 2.82 6.46 -9.55
C ILE A 96 1.86 6.91 -8.45
N PHE A 97 2.33 6.96 -7.20
CA PHE A 97 1.52 7.40 -6.06
C PHE A 97 1.06 8.84 -6.20
N ARG A 98 1.96 9.77 -6.54
CA ARG A 98 1.57 11.19 -6.78
C ARG A 98 0.49 11.34 -7.85
N SER A 99 0.43 10.43 -8.82
CA SER A 99 -0.56 10.44 -9.90
C SER A 99 -1.81 9.60 -9.60
N SER A 100 -1.92 9.05 -8.38
CA SER A 100 -3.00 8.15 -8.00
C SER A 100 -4.19 8.90 -7.40
N ALA A 101 -5.39 8.36 -7.62
CA ALA A 101 -6.61 8.88 -6.97
C ALA A 101 -6.51 8.85 -5.44
N LEU A 102 -5.79 7.88 -4.87
CA LEU A 102 -5.58 7.80 -3.42
C LEU A 102 -4.79 9.01 -2.91
N CYS A 103 -3.70 9.40 -3.57
CA CYS A 103 -2.95 10.59 -3.19
C CYS A 103 -3.82 11.84 -3.25
N LEU A 104 -4.64 12.00 -4.30
CA LEU A 104 -5.55 13.14 -4.42
C LEU A 104 -6.58 13.17 -3.28
N GLN A 105 -7.16 12.03 -2.89
CA GLN A 105 -8.10 11.96 -1.77
C GLN A 105 -7.46 12.41 -0.45
N PHE A 106 -6.22 12.00 -0.19
CA PHE A 106 -5.49 12.45 1.00
C PHE A 106 -5.11 13.94 0.92
N GLU A 107 -4.73 14.45 -0.25
CA GLU A 107 -4.44 15.87 -0.45
C GLU A 107 -5.69 16.75 -0.28
N ASN A 108 -6.88 16.22 -0.59
CA ASN A 108 -8.16 16.88 -0.36
C ASN A 108 -8.64 16.80 1.10
N GLY A 109 -7.99 16.00 1.95
CA GLY A 109 -8.42 15.77 3.33
C GLY A 109 -9.61 14.82 3.46
N ASP A 110 -9.87 13.98 2.47
CA ASP A 110 -10.98 13.00 2.49
C ASP A 110 -10.77 11.90 3.54
N HIS A 111 -9.51 11.70 3.98
CA HIS A 111 -9.11 10.67 4.93
C HIS A 111 -8.34 11.27 6.10
N ASP A 112 -8.78 10.96 7.31
CA ASP A 112 -8.07 11.31 8.54
C ASP A 112 -7.20 10.13 9.01
N GLY A 113 -5.91 10.17 8.71
CA GLY A 113 -4.92 9.17 9.13
C GLY A 113 -3.69 9.13 8.23
N PHE A 114 -2.88 8.08 8.38
CA PHE A 114 -1.59 7.96 7.70
C PHE A 114 -1.51 6.73 6.80
N LEU A 115 -0.83 6.90 5.68
CA LEU A 115 -0.27 5.82 4.88
C LEU A 115 1.18 5.59 5.29
N LEU A 116 1.62 4.34 5.30
CA LEU A 116 3.02 3.99 5.51
C LEU A 116 3.65 3.55 4.17
N GLY A 117 4.73 4.22 3.78
CA GLY A 117 5.49 3.93 2.56
C GLY A 117 6.95 3.57 2.86
N ASP A 118 7.64 3.04 1.85
CA ASP A 118 9.08 2.81 1.91
C ASP A 118 9.89 4.13 1.80
N SER A 119 11.21 4.04 1.89
CA SER A 119 12.09 5.20 1.77
C SER A 119 12.17 5.79 0.35
N GLY A 120 11.65 5.10 -0.67
CA GLY A 120 11.53 5.57 -2.04
C GLY A 120 10.42 6.60 -2.24
N TYR A 121 9.49 6.72 -1.30
CA TYR A 121 8.47 7.75 -1.30
C TYR A 121 8.94 9.05 -0.63
N CYS A 122 8.44 10.18 -1.13
CA CYS A 122 8.59 11.46 -0.42
C CYS A 122 7.70 11.46 0.82
N CYS A 123 8.27 11.78 1.98
CA CYS A 123 7.51 11.96 3.23
C CYS A 123 6.54 13.14 3.08
N ARG A 124 5.28 12.94 3.48
CA ARG A 124 4.20 13.93 3.43
C ARG A 124 3.44 13.95 4.75
N SER A 125 2.56 14.93 4.93
CA SER A 125 1.67 15.01 6.10
C SER A 125 0.78 13.78 6.29
N PHE A 126 0.50 13.05 5.22
CA PHE A 126 -0.33 11.83 5.25
C PHE A 126 0.40 10.55 4.77
N LEU A 127 1.64 10.65 4.27
CA LEU A 127 2.44 9.50 3.84
C LEU A 127 3.77 9.51 4.58
N LEU A 128 3.88 8.62 5.56
CA LEU A 128 5.02 8.53 6.46
C LEU A 128 6.02 7.50 5.94
N THR A 129 7.30 7.86 5.97
CA THR A 129 8.43 7.02 5.53
C THR A 129 9.48 6.94 6.63
N PRO A 130 10.32 5.89 6.67
CA PRO A 130 11.34 5.73 7.70
C PRO A 130 12.37 6.87 7.65
N PHE A 131 12.99 7.16 8.80
CA PHE A 131 14.20 7.96 8.84
C PHE A 131 15.36 7.15 8.24
N LEU A 132 16.03 7.69 7.22
CA LEU A 132 17.21 7.06 6.63
C LEU A 132 18.37 6.98 7.62
N ASN A 133 18.53 8.03 8.44
CA ASN A 133 19.52 8.13 9.49
C ASN A 133 18.79 8.42 10.80
N ALA A 134 18.41 7.38 11.55
CA ALA A 134 17.80 7.53 12.87
C ALA A 134 18.89 7.84 13.91
N GLY A 135 18.89 9.07 14.41
CA GLY A 135 19.88 9.58 15.36
C GLY A 135 19.46 9.43 16.83
N SER A 136 18.17 9.21 17.12
CA SER A 136 17.66 9.06 18.49
C SER A 136 16.96 7.70 18.73
N PRO A 137 16.89 7.22 19.99
CA PRO A 137 16.11 6.02 20.33
C PRO A 137 14.63 6.13 19.94
N ALA A 138 14.05 7.33 20.01
CA ALA A 138 12.67 7.57 19.59
C ALA A 138 12.48 7.38 18.08
N GLU A 139 13.42 7.88 17.27
CA GLU A 139 13.42 7.65 15.81
C GLU A 139 13.64 6.17 15.46
N GLN A 140 14.44 5.44 16.25
CA GLN A 140 14.61 4.00 16.09
C GLN A 140 13.31 3.23 16.38
N ARG A 141 12.63 3.53 17.49
CA ARG A 141 11.31 2.94 17.81
C ARG A 141 10.26 3.24 16.74
N TYR A 142 10.25 4.47 16.22
CA TYR A 142 9.40 4.85 15.09
C TYR A 142 9.70 3.99 13.86
N ASN A 143 10.97 3.86 13.48
CA ASN A 143 11.37 3.06 12.32
C ASN A 143 11.02 1.58 12.52
N ASP A 144 11.26 1.02 13.71
CA ASP A 144 10.93 -0.37 14.02
C ASP A 144 9.43 -0.63 13.90
N SER A 145 8.60 0.25 14.48
CA SER A 145 7.14 0.16 14.39
C SER A 145 6.65 0.31 12.94
N LEU A 146 7.18 1.28 12.19
CA LEU A 146 6.83 1.52 10.79
C LEU A 146 7.20 0.30 9.92
N CYS A 147 8.44 -0.18 10.03
CA CYS A 147 8.94 -1.31 9.25
C CYS A 147 8.15 -2.58 9.55
N ARG A 148 7.90 -2.91 10.82
CA ARG A 148 7.07 -4.08 11.20
C ARG A 148 5.64 -3.97 10.67
N THR A 149 5.04 -2.78 10.70
CA THR A 149 3.71 -2.55 10.13
C THR A 149 3.71 -2.71 8.61
N ARG A 150 4.76 -2.23 7.93
CA ARG A 150 4.90 -2.34 6.47
C ARG A 150 5.13 -3.76 5.97
N VAL A 151 5.60 -4.70 6.79
CA VAL A 151 5.69 -6.12 6.39
C VAL A 151 4.36 -6.65 5.84
N ILE A 152 3.22 -6.08 6.25
CA ILE A 152 1.89 -6.45 5.75
C ILE A 152 1.75 -6.26 4.23
N ILE A 153 2.27 -5.19 3.63
CA ILE A 153 2.13 -4.99 2.16
C ILE A 153 3.02 -5.97 1.40
N GLU A 154 4.21 -6.28 1.92
CA GLU A 154 5.10 -7.30 1.34
C GLU A 154 4.49 -8.70 1.43
N GLN A 155 3.89 -9.04 2.58
CA GLN A 155 3.12 -10.27 2.77
C GLN A 155 1.91 -10.33 1.83
N THR A 156 1.21 -9.21 1.66
CA THR A 156 0.09 -9.10 0.71
C THR A 156 0.55 -9.43 -0.70
N PHE A 157 1.70 -8.91 -1.16
CA PHE A 157 2.26 -9.28 -2.46
C PHE A 157 2.66 -10.75 -2.55
N GLY A 158 3.21 -11.32 -1.47
CA GLY A 158 3.49 -12.75 -1.38
C GLY A 158 2.23 -13.60 -1.57
N ILE A 159 1.15 -13.29 -0.86
CA ILE A 159 -0.14 -13.97 -0.99
C ILE A 159 -0.70 -13.79 -2.40
N PHE A 160 -0.73 -12.54 -2.87
CA PHE A 160 -1.34 -12.16 -4.13
C PHE A 160 -0.65 -12.82 -5.34
N LYS A 161 0.68 -12.66 -5.45
CA LYS A 161 1.44 -13.10 -6.63
C LYS A 161 1.98 -14.52 -6.53
N LYS A 162 2.36 -14.99 -5.33
CA LYS A 162 3.00 -16.30 -5.18
C LYS A 162 2.02 -17.41 -4.82
N ARG A 163 0.96 -17.11 -4.05
CA ARG A 163 0.00 -18.13 -3.61
C ARG A 163 -1.26 -18.16 -4.46
N ARG A 164 -1.92 -17.00 -4.68
CA ARG A 164 -3.22 -16.95 -5.36
C ARG A 164 -3.11 -16.86 -6.88
N PHE A 165 -2.30 -15.92 -7.40
CA PHE A 165 -2.21 -15.64 -8.82
C PHE A 165 -0.79 -15.80 -9.33
N GLN A 166 -0.30 -17.05 -9.35
CA GLN A 166 1.06 -17.39 -9.79
C GLN A 166 1.39 -16.89 -11.20
N CYS A 167 0.38 -16.69 -12.06
CA CYS A 167 0.55 -16.07 -13.38
C CYS A 167 1.15 -14.65 -13.28
N LEU A 168 0.84 -13.89 -12.23
CA LEU A 168 1.39 -12.54 -12.00
C LEU A 168 2.86 -12.55 -11.59
N GLN A 169 3.36 -13.68 -11.06
CA GLN A 169 4.77 -13.88 -10.75
C GLN A 169 5.55 -14.45 -11.94
N LYS A 170 4.95 -15.41 -12.66
CA LYS A 170 5.56 -16.07 -13.83
C LYS A 170 5.61 -15.15 -15.06
N GLY A 171 4.68 -14.20 -15.14
CA GLY A 171 4.57 -13.23 -16.22
C GLY A 171 3.32 -13.44 -17.06
N LEU A 172 2.78 -12.34 -17.56
CA LEU A 172 1.60 -12.31 -18.41
C LEU A 172 2.00 -12.25 -19.88
N ALA A 173 1.60 -13.26 -20.65
CA ALA A 173 1.84 -13.33 -22.10
C ALA A 173 0.86 -12.45 -22.89
N THR A 174 0.72 -11.18 -22.50
CA THR A 174 -0.20 -10.22 -23.10
C THR A 174 0.44 -8.84 -23.23
N ASP A 175 -0.18 -7.99 -24.03
CA ASP A 175 0.19 -6.57 -24.09
C ASP A 175 -0.06 -5.86 -22.74
N PRO A 176 0.55 -4.68 -22.51
CA PRO A 176 0.42 -3.94 -21.26
C PRO A 176 -1.03 -3.60 -20.87
N LYS A 177 -1.90 -3.30 -21.84
CA LYS A 177 -3.28 -2.90 -21.54
C LYS A 177 -4.09 -4.09 -21.04
N MET A 178 -3.96 -5.24 -21.69
CA MET A 178 -4.60 -6.49 -21.24
C MET A 178 -4.01 -6.98 -19.91
N ALA A 179 -2.69 -6.87 -19.72
CA ALA A 179 -2.04 -7.20 -18.46
C ALA A 179 -2.61 -6.37 -17.29
N SER A 180 -2.83 -5.06 -17.49
CA SER A 180 -3.46 -4.19 -16.50
C SER A 180 -4.86 -4.66 -16.09
N ILE A 181 -5.68 -5.07 -17.07
CA ILE A 181 -7.03 -5.61 -16.82
C ILE A 181 -6.95 -6.89 -15.98
N TYR A 182 -6.04 -7.80 -16.31
CA TYR A 182 -5.86 -9.04 -15.55
C TYR A 182 -5.40 -8.77 -14.12
N ILE A 183 -4.46 -7.84 -13.92
CA ILE A 183 -3.99 -7.46 -12.59
C ILE A 183 -5.16 -6.92 -11.75
N VAL A 184 -5.96 -6.00 -12.28
CA VAL A 184 -7.11 -5.44 -11.56
C VAL A 184 -8.17 -6.51 -11.26
N ALA A 185 -8.44 -7.41 -12.22
CA ALA A 185 -9.36 -8.52 -12.01
C ALA A 185 -8.86 -9.47 -10.91
N SER A 186 -7.57 -9.79 -10.89
CA SER A 186 -6.95 -10.57 -9.81
C SER A 186 -7.09 -9.88 -8.46
N VAL A 187 -6.92 -8.55 -8.38
CA VAL A 187 -7.12 -7.82 -7.11
C VAL A 187 -8.58 -7.92 -6.63
N VAL A 188 -9.55 -7.80 -7.53
CA VAL A 188 -10.97 -8.00 -7.18
C VAL A 188 -11.21 -9.41 -6.63
N LEU A 189 -10.71 -10.43 -7.31
CA LEU A 189 -10.83 -11.82 -6.86
C LEU A 189 -10.10 -12.09 -5.54
N HIS A 190 -8.94 -11.46 -5.34
CA HIS A 190 -8.21 -11.52 -4.07
C HIS A 190 -9.08 -10.98 -2.92
N ASN A 191 -9.60 -9.78 -3.06
CA ASN A 191 -10.42 -9.17 -2.01
C ASN A 191 -11.69 -9.97 -1.74
N TYR A 192 -12.35 -10.46 -2.78
CA TYR A 192 -13.51 -11.34 -2.65
C TYR A 192 -13.19 -12.63 -1.88
N GLY A 193 -12.05 -13.26 -2.16
CA GLY A 193 -11.60 -14.44 -1.41
C GLY A 193 -11.24 -14.13 0.05
N ILE A 194 -10.73 -12.92 0.35
CA ILE A 194 -10.51 -12.47 1.74
C ILE A 194 -11.85 -12.34 2.48
N GLU A 195 -12.86 -11.73 1.84
CA GLU A 195 -14.21 -11.59 2.41
C GLU A 195 -14.90 -12.93 2.65
N ARG A 196 -14.64 -13.92 1.78
CA ARG A 196 -15.12 -15.30 1.91
C ARG A 196 -14.40 -16.12 2.98
N ARG A 197 -13.33 -15.57 3.58
CA ARG A 197 -12.41 -16.29 4.48
C ARG A 197 -11.83 -17.53 3.80
N ASP A 198 -11.59 -17.47 2.50
CA ASP A 198 -10.93 -18.55 1.78
C ASP A 198 -9.57 -18.79 2.43
N ILE A 199 -9.30 -20.05 2.78
CA ILE A 199 -8.10 -20.44 3.53
C ILE A 199 -6.87 -20.06 2.70
N ILE A 200 -6.12 -19.08 3.19
CA ILE A 200 -4.74 -18.85 2.80
C ILE A 200 -3.93 -19.25 4.02
N ASP A 201 -3.00 -20.18 3.87
CA ASP A 201 -1.97 -20.41 4.89
C ASP A 201 -1.13 -19.13 5.01
N ILE A 202 -1.49 -18.29 5.98
CA ILE A 202 -0.77 -17.08 6.34
C ILE A 202 -0.13 -17.39 7.68
N ASP A 203 1.20 -17.48 7.68
CA ASP A 203 1.98 -17.59 8.91
C ASP A 203 1.90 -16.25 9.65
N ARG A 204 0.87 -16.08 10.48
CA ARG A 204 0.64 -14.86 11.27
C ARG A 204 1.53 -14.93 12.51
N GLN A 205 2.66 -14.23 12.51
CA GLN A 205 3.37 -13.94 13.75
C GLN A 205 2.46 -13.08 14.64
N GLN A 206 2.22 -13.53 15.89
CA GLN A 206 1.39 -12.80 16.85
C GLN A 206 2.08 -11.50 17.30
N PRO A 207 1.35 -10.38 17.37
CA PRO A 207 1.90 -9.14 17.91
C PRO A 207 1.97 -9.13 19.44
N ALA A 208 2.90 -8.35 19.97
CA ALA A 208 3.15 -8.13 21.40
C ALA A 208 2.02 -7.33 22.10
N PRO A 209 1.98 -7.27 23.45
CA PRO A 209 0.87 -6.69 24.23
C PRO A 209 0.60 -5.20 23.95
N GLN A 210 -0.67 -4.81 24.15
CA GLN A 210 -1.30 -3.57 23.73
C GLN A 210 -0.90 -2.33 24.56
N PRO A 211 -0.55 -1.21 23.93
CA PRO A 211 -0.74 0.13 24.51
C PRO A 211 -2.18 0.63 24.27
N SER A 212 -2.62 1.63 25.01
CA SER A 212 -3.91 2.29 24.81
C SER A 212 -3.90 3.24 23.60
N PHE A 213 -4.94 3.20 22.77
CA PHE A 213 -5.12 4.10 21.62
C PHE A 213 -5.45 5.52 22.11
N GLN A 214 -4.62 6.50 21.75
CA GLN A 214 -4.94 7.93 21.89
C GLN A 214 -5.00 8.57 20.51
N THR A 215 -6.14 9.19 20.19
CA THR A 215 -6.34 9.92 18.93
C THR A 215 -5.65 11.28 19.05
N PRO A 216 -4.65 11.61 18.21
CA PRO A 216 -4.08 12.95 18.20
C PRO A 216 -5.13 13.95 17.72
N PRO A 217 -5.09 15.20 18.22
CA PRO A 217 -5.96 16.26 17.76
C PRO A 217 -5.71 16.55 16.28
N ASN A 218 -6.81 16.76 15.56
CA ASN A 218 -6.84 17.07 14.14
C ASN A 218 -6.19 18.46 13.90
N GLN A 219 -4.90 18.50 13.62
CA GLN A 219 -4.20 19.73 13.26
C GLN A 219 -3.85 19.69 11.77
N GLN A 220 -4.39 20.66 11.03
CA GLN A 220 -3.96 21.02 9.69
C GLN A 220 -2.53 21.55 9.74
N ILE A 221 -1.57 20.63 9.83
CA ILE A 221 -0.16 20.95 9.68
C ILE A 221 0.07 21.10 8.19
N ALA A 222 0.59 22.26 7.77
CA ALA A 222 1.03 22.55 6.41
C ALA A 222 1.84 21.37 5.82
N ASN A 223 1.88 21.25 4.48
CA ASN A 223 2.51 20.19 3.66
C ASN A 223 4.02 19.93 3.91
N ASP A 224 4.43 19.75 5.16
CA ASP A 224 5.77 19.49 5.62
C ASP A 224 5.75 18.12 6.31
N GLY A 225 5.97 17.07 5.50
CA GLY A 225 6.02 15.70 5.98
C GLY A 225 7.12 15.46 7.01
N ALA A 226 8.20 16.26 7.00
CA ALA A 226 9.25 16.15 8.00
C ALA A 226 8.76 16.64 9.37
N ARG A 227 8.03 17.76 9.42
CA ARG A 227 7.38 18.25 10.64
C ARG A 227 6.35 17.25 11.17
N MET A 228 5.48 16.73 10.31
CA MET A 228 4.49 15.73 10.73
C MET A 228 5.16 14.48 11.30
N ARG A 229 6.15 13.94 10.59
CA ARG A 229 6.90 12.76 11.06
C ARG A 229 7.57 13.02 12.40
N LYS A 230 8.21 14.18 12.58
CA LYS A 230 8.83 14.56 13.86
C LYS A 230 7.79 14.67 14.97
N HIS A 231 6.65 15.31 14.71
CA HIS A 231 5.55 15.39 15.68
C HIS A 231 5.06 14.01 16.13
N ILE A 232 4.94 13.05 15.20
CA ILE A 232 4.56 11.66 15.53
C ILE A 232 5.61 11.00 16.43
N VAL A 233 6.90 11.18 16.12
CA VAL A 233 8.00 10.67 16.97
C VAL A 233 7.88 11.26 18.37
N ASP A 234 7.79 12.57 18.47
CA ASP A 234 7.79 13.30 19.75
C ASP A 234 6.56 12.93 20.60
N THR A 235 5.42 12.66 19.97
CA THR A 235 4.15 12.37 20.65
C THR A 235 4.02 10.90 21.07
N PHE A 236 4.40 9.96 20.21
CA PHE A 236 4.07 8.53 20.38
C PHE A 236 5.28 7.63 20.60
N PHE A 237 6.50 8.10 20.31
CA PHE A 237 7.70 7.27 20.36
C PHE A 237 8.79 7.83 21.29
N SER A 238 8.50 8.88 22.07
CA SER A 238 9.47 9.51 23.00
C SER A 238 9.76 8.71 24.27
N SER A 239 8.82 7.90 24.75
CA SER A 239 8.98 7.03 25.92
C SER A 239 9.63 5.70 25.55
#